data_AF-A0A7S2AVV7-F1
#
_entry.id   AF-A0A7S2AVV7-F1
#
_cell.length_a   1.000
_cell.length_b   1.000
_cell.length_c   1.000
_cell.angle_alpha   90.00
_cell.angle_beta   90.00
_cell.angle_gamma   90.00
#
_symmetry.space_group_name_H-M   'P 1'
#
loop_
_entity.id
_entity.type
_entity.pdbx_description
1 polymer ?
#
loop_
_entity_poly.entity_id
_entity_poly.type
_entity_poly.pdbx_seq_one_letter_code
_entity_poly.pdbx_strand_id
1 'polypeptide(L)'
;CASTASAELTSWVTQLAMAVAAERAIGDKSFWKPYLDTVPRRADVPYFWTHRQRRRLQGTEAEAMTLSAEARAKHEWNACVASAFKQDERLSKVTYEDYLDA
;
A
#
# COMPACT_ATOMS: atom_id res chain seq x y z
N CYS A 1 -4.93 13.85 -7.31
CA CYS A 1 -3.46 13.88 -7.54
C CYS A 1 -3.09 14.50 -8.89
N ALA A 2 -3.73 15.60 -9.29
CA ALA A 2 -3.51 16.23 -10.59
C ALA A 2 -3.09 17.71 -10.45
N SER A 3 -2.07 17.95 -9.61
CA SER A 3 -1.28 19.17 -9.72
C SER A 3 0.17 18.77 -10.00
N THR A 4 0.88 19.61 -10.74
CA THR A 4 2.26 19.39 -11.19
C THR A 4 3.25 19.11 -10.05
N ALA A 5 2.92 19.46 -8.80
CA ALA A 5 3.70 19.11 -7.61
C ALA A 5 3.47 17.66 -7.10
N SER A 6 2.32 17.02 -7.40
CA SER A 6 2.05 15.63 -6.97
C SER A 6 2.60 14.56 -7.90
N ALA A 7 3.01 14.94 -9.12
CA ALA A 7 3.62 14.04 -10.09
C ALA A 7 5.04 13.60 -9.65
N GLU A 8 5.78 14.44 -8.93
CA GLU A 8 7.07 14.09 -8.34
C GLU A 8 6.94 13.19 -7.10
N LEU A 9 5.76 13.16 -6.47
CA LEU A 9 5.50 12.44 -5.22
C LEU A 9 4.89 11.05 -5.40
N THR A 10 4.39 10.70 -6.58
CA THR A 10 3.74 9.40 -6.82
C THR A 10 4.63 8.50 -7.66
N SER A 11 5.36 7.60 -6.98
CA SER A 11 6.08 6.52 -7.62
C SER A 11 5.12 5.64 -8.43
N TRP A 12 5.61 4.99 -9.49
CA TRP A 12 4.85 3.95 -10.19
C TRP A 12 4.38 2.86 -9.22
N VAL A 13 5.14 2.60 -8.15
CA VAL A 13 4.79 1.65 -7.08
C VAL A 13 3.51 2.10 -6.36
N THR A 14 3.41 3.38 -6.00
CA THR A 14 2.22 3.98 -5.35
C THR A 14 1.00 3.83 -6.26
N GLN A 15 1.15 4.14 -7.56
CA GLN A 15 0.05 4.04 -8.53
C GLN A 15 -0.40 2.59 -8.72
N LEU A 16 0.54 1.65 -8.79
CA LEU A 16 0.24 0.23 -8.90
C LEU A 16 -0.46 -0.29 -7.64
N ALA A 17 0.06 0.01 -6.46
CA ALA A 17 -0.56 -0.36 -5.18
C ALA A 17 -1.97 0.22 -5.06
N MET A 18 -2.18 1.47 -5.50
CA MET A 18 -3.52 2.05 -5.57
C MET A 18 -4.46 1.28 -6.50
N ALA A 19 -4.00 0.92 -7.69
CA ALA A 19 -4.80 0.16 -8.65
C ALA A 19 -5.17 -1.22 -8.09
N VAL A 20 -4.22 -1.92 -7.48
CA VAL A 20 -4.47 -3.25 -6.89
C VAL A 20 -5.42 -3.17 -5.69
N ALA A 21 -5.23 -2.19 -4.80
CA ALA A 21 -6.15 -1.95 -3.68
C ALA A 21 -7.57 -1.63 -4.18
N ALA A 22 -7.69 -0.82 -5.23
CA ALA A 22 -8.98 -0.48 -5.83
C ALA A 22 -9.68 -1.71 -6.45
N GLU A 23 -8.96 -2.50 -7.24
CA GLU A 23 -9.50 -3.73 -7.86
C GLU A 23 -9.93 -4.74 -6.79
N ARG A 24 -9.15 -4.90 -5.72
CA ARG A 24 -9.55 -5.74 -4.57
C ARG A 24 -10.81 -5.22 -3.88
N ALA A 25 -10.94 -3.90 -3.72
CA ALA A 25 -12.12 -3.30 -3.08
C ALA A 25 -13.39 -3.44 -3.92
N ILE A 26 -13.26 -3.43 -5.25
CA ILE A 26 -14.36 -3.66 -6.20
C ILE A 26 -14.86 -5.12 -6.11
N GLY A 27 -14.00 -6.05 -5.69
CA GLY A 27 -14.37 -7.43 -5.38
C GLY A 27 -14.85 -8.20 -6.60
N ASP A 28 -16.04 -8.79 -6.53
CA ASP A 28 -16.60 -9.67 -7.58
C ASP A 28 -16.81 -9.00 -8.94
N LYS A 29 -16.78 -7.67 -8.98
CA LYS A 29 -16.89 -6.90 -10.21
C LYS A 29 -15.53 -6.61 -10.85
N SER A 30 -14.42 -6.96 -10.19
CA SER A 30 -13.08 -6.79 -10.74
C SER A 30 -12.82 -7.85 -11.81
N PHE A 31 -12.36 -7.39 -12.97
CA PHE A 31 -11.85 -8.28 -14.02
C PHE A 31 -10.70 -9.16 -13.50
N TRP A 32 -9.90 -8.64 -12.57
CA TRP A 32 -8.73 -9.31 -12.00
C TRP A 32 -9.05 -10.20 -10.81
N LYS A 33 -10.31 -10.32 -10.39
CA LYS A 33 -10.68 -11.12 -9.21
C LYS A 33 -10.08 -12.53 -9.19
N PRO A 34 -10.18 -13.34 -10.27
CA PRO A 34 -9.62 -14.70 -10.24
C PRO A 34 -8.11 -14.73 -9.97
N TYR A 35 -7.39 -13.70 -10.45
CA TYR A 35 -5.97 -13.55 -10.17
C TYR A 35 -5.74 -13.08 -8.72
N LEU A 36 -6.43 -12.02 -8.29
CA LEU A 36 -6.29 -11.44 -6.96
C LEU A 36 -6.61 -12.43 -5.83
N ASP A 37 -7.55 -13.35 -6.04
CA ASP A 37 -7.88 -14.42 -5.09
C ASP A 37 -6.72 -15.42 -4.89
N THR A 38 -5.78 -15.50 -5.83
CA THR A 38 -4.57 -16.36 -5.71
C THR A 38 -3.39 -15.64 -5.04
N VAL A 39 -3.43 -14.31 -4.97
CA VAL A 39 -2.34 -13.51 -4.40
C VAL A 39 -2.41 -13.54 -2.87
N PRO A 40 -1.32 -13.93 -2.17
CA PRO A 40 -1.30 -13.89 -0.72
C PRO A 40 -1.48 -12.46 -0.22
N ARG A 41 -2.38 -12.27 0.77
CA ARG A 41 -2.53 -10.96 1.44
C ARG A 41 -1.30 -10.54 2.25
N ARG A 42 -0.46 -11.50 2.64
CA ARG A 42 0.75 -11.26 3.42
C ARG A 42 1.89 -12.07 2.84
N ALA A 43 3.03 -11.40 2.71
CA ALA A 43 4.31 -12.03 2.39
C ALA A 43 5.19 -12.09 3.64
N ASP A 44 6.19 -12.97 3.63
CA ASP A 44 7.18 -13.04 4.71
C ASP A 44 8.21 -11.91 4.56
N VAL A 45 7.75 -10.67 4.76
CA VAL A 45 8.56 -9.45 4.72
C VAL A 45 8.55 -8.74 6.07
N PRO A 46 9.63 -8.02 6.45
CA PRO A 46 9.76 -7.35 7.75
C PRO A 46 8.59 -6.47 8.17
N TYR A 47 7.85 -5.93 7.20
CA TYR A 47 6.63 -5.18 7.42
C TYR A 47 5.57 -5.97 8.21
N PHE A 48 5.32 -7.23 7.83
CA PHE A 48 4.32 -8.10 8.47
C PHE A 48 4.85 -8.88 9.66
N TRP A 49 6.13 -8.72 9.99
CA TRP A 49 6.75 -9.44 11.10
C TRP A 49 6.26 -8.93 12.44
N THR A 50 6.16 -9.87 13.39
CA THR A 50 5.93 -9.55 14.80
C THR A 50 7.08 -8.71 15.35
N HIS A 51 6.82 -7.98 16.43
CA HIS A 51 7.87 -7.21 17.11
C HIS A 51 9.09 -8.07 17.51
N ARG A 52 8.86 -9.33 17.91
CA ARG A 52 9.95 -10.28 18.23
C ARG A 52 10.82 -10.62 17.01
N GLN A 53 10.22 -10.78 15.83
CA GLN A 53 10.94 -11.02 14.59
C GLN A 53 11.69 -9.77 14.14
N ARG A 54 11.07 -8.58 14.21
CA ARG A 54 11.72 -7.31 13.84
C ARG A 54 12.96 -6.99 14.68
N ARG A 55 12.99 -7.38 15.96
CA ARG A 55 14.20 -7.23 16.80
C ARG A 55 15.45 -7.90 16.23
N ARG A 56 15.31 -8.90 15.35
CA ARG A 56 16.45 -9.54 14.67
C ARG A 56 17.13 -8.64 13.65
N LEU A 57 16.45 -7.59 13.19
CA LEU A 57 16.99 -6.63 12.24
C LEU A 57 17.67 -5.45 12.95
N GLN A 58 17.61 -5.38 14.28
CA GLN A 58 18.07 -4.20 15.01
C GLN A 58 19.54 -3.89 14.72
N GLY A 59 19.83 -2.66 14.33
CA GLY A 59 21.16 -2.18 13.96
C GLY A 59 21.65 -2.62 12.57
N THR A 60 20.80 -3.28 11.78
CA THR A 60 21.11 -3.64 10.40
C THR A 60 20.57 -2.60 9.42
N GLU A 61 21.13 -2.57 8.21
CA GLU A 61 20.59 -1.77 7.11
C GLU A 61 19.14 -2.16 6.76
N ALA A 62 18.79 -3.44 6.88
CA ALA A 62 17.43 -3.92 6.64
C ALA A 62 16.40 -3.31 7.61
N GLU A 63 16.76 -3.02 8.87
CA GLU A 63 15.89 -2.26 9.78
C GLU A 63 15.68 -0.84 9.26
N ALA A 64 16.74 -0.13 8.90
CA ALA A 64 16.65 1.24 8.39
C ALA A 64 15.80 1.33 7.12
N MET A 65 16.00 0.39 6.18
CA MET A 65 15.21 0.30 4.95
C MET A 65 13.73 0.03 5.25
N THR A 66 13.44 -0.89 6.17
CA THR A 66 12.05 -1.21 6.56
C THR A 66 11.36 0.01 7.15
N LEU A 67 12.01 0.71 8.08
CA LEU A 67 11.46 1.92 8.71
C LEU A 67 11.27 3.05 7.69
N SER A 68 12.20 3.23 6.75
CA SER A 68 12.10 4.21 5.67
C SER A 68 10.93 3.90 4.73
N ALA A 69 10.77 2.63 4.33
CA ALA A 69 9.66 2.19 3.49
C ALA A 69 8.30 2.40 4.17
N GLU A 70 8.18 2.08 5.46
CA GLU A 70 6.97 2.32 6.25
C GLU A 70 6.63 3.81 6.34
N ALA A 71 7.62 4.64 6.65
CA ALA A 71 7.45 6.09 6.72
C ALA A 71 7.01 6.67 5.37
N ARG A 72 7.60 6.19 4.27
CA ARG A 72 7.24 6.61 2.92
C ARG A 72 5.81 6.21 2.56
N ALA A 73 5.43 4.95 2.76
CA ALA A 73 4.08 4.48 2.47
C ALA A 73 3.04 5.27 3.27
N LYS A 74 3.34 5.58 4.54
CA LYS A 74 2.46 6.40 5.38
C LYS A 74 2.36 7.84 4.89
N HIS A 75 3.48 8.42 4.45
CA HIS A 75 3.51 9.75 3.88
C HIS A 75 2.67 9.83 2.60
N GLU A 76 2.86 8.90 1.66
CA GLU A 76 2.09 8.83 0.40
C GLU A 76 0.59 8.68 0.68
N TRP A 77 0.22 7.82 1.65
CA TRP A 77 -1.16 7.64 2.08
C TRP A 77 -1.81 8.94 2.53
N ASN A 78 -1.15 9.64 3.46
CA ASN A 78 -1.66 10.88 4.04
C ASN A 78 -1.65 12.03 3.04
N ALA A 79 -0.63 12.10 2.19
CA ALA A 79 -0.46 13.19 1.23
C ALA A 79 -1.48 13.11 0.09
N CYS A 80 -1.81 11.90 -0.41
CA CYS A 80 -2.56 11.80 -1.65
C CYS A 80 -3.45 10.56 -1.82
N VAL A 81 -3.05 9.37 -1.36
CA VAL A 81 -3.82 8.15 -1.66
C VAL A 81 -5.17 8.16 -0.96
N ALA A 82 -5.20 8.53 0.33
CA ALA A 82 -6.44 8.54 1.09
C ALA A 82 -7.48 9.52 0.52
N SER A 83 -7.04 10.68 0.03
CA SER A 83 -7.93 11.66 -0.58
C SER A 83 -8.41 11.20 -1.96
N ALA A 84 -7.56 10.53 -2.74
CA ALA A 84 -7.94 9.96 -4.03
C ALA A 84 -9.04 8.88 -3.88
N PHE A 85 -8.89 7.95 -2.92
CA PHE A 85 -9.91 6.92 -2.70
C PHE A 85 -11.23 7.48 -2.16
N LYS A 86 -11.20 8.56 -1.37
CA LYS A 86 -12.43 9.22 -0.90
C LYS A 86 -13.24 9.90 -2.00
N GLN A 87 -12.67 10.18 -3.16
CA GLN A 87 -13.38 10.81 -4.28
C GLN A 87 -14.29 9.81 -5.03
N ASP A 88 -14.06 8.50 -4.89
CA ASP A 88 -14.88 7.46 -5.48
C ASP A 88 -15.64 6.72 -4.37
N GLU A 89 -16.98 6.76 -4.42
CA GLU A 89 -17.84 6.12 -3.42
C GLU A 89 -17.51 4.63 -3.23
N ARG A 90 -17.15 3.94 -4.31
CA ARG A 90 -16.80 2.50 -4.29
C ARG A 90 -15.52 2.23 -3.51
N LEU A 91 -14.60 3.19 -3.51
CA LEU A 91 -13.27 3.07 -2.90
C LEU A 91 -13.16 3.80 -1.56
N SER A 92 -14.20 4.55 -1.16
CA SER A 92 -14.24 5.33 0.07
C SER A 92 -14.00 4.52 1.36
N LYS A 93 -14.20 3.20 1.30
CA LYS A 93 -13.99 2.25 2.41
C LYS A 93 -12.57 1.67 2.46
N VAL A 94 -11.74 1.89 1.45
CA VAL A 94 -10.37 1.39 1.39
C VAL A 94 -9.54 2.01 2.51
N THR A 95 -8.87 1.17 3.28
CA THR A 95 -8.06 1.56 4.43
C THR A 95 -6.57 1.64 4.08
N TYR A 96 -5.76 2.13 5.02
CA TYR A 96 -4.30 2.14 4.85
C TYR A 96 -3.76 0.71 4.79
N GLU A 97 -4.35 -0.19 5.56
CA GLU A 97 -4.02 -1.61 5.59
C GLU A 97 -4.31 -2.28 4.24
N ASP A 98 -5.44 -1.96 3.60
CA ASP A 98 -5.76 -2.46 2.27
C ASP A 98 -4.77 -1.96 1.20
N TYR A 99 -4.27 -0.74 1.35
CA TYR A 99 -3.24 -0.17 0.48
C TYR A 99 -1.88 -0.86 0.65
N LEU A 100 -1.55 -1.32 1.86
CA LEU A 100 -0.30 -2.03 2.14
C LEU A 100 -0.35 -3.51 1.77
N ASP A 101 -1.54 -4.10 1.82
CA ASP A 101 -1.79 -5.49 1.44
C ASP A 101 -1.91 -5.66 -0.09
N ALA A 102 -1.94 -4.55 -0.85
CA ALA A 102 -2.13 -4.51 -2.30
C ALA A 102 -1.05 -5.30 -3.07
#